data_AF-A0A5P9PNB5-F1
#
_entry.id   AF-A0A5P9PNB5-F1
#
_cell.length_a   1.000
_cell.length_b   1.000
_cell.length_c   1.000
_cell.angle_alpha   90.00
_cell.angle_beta   90.00
_cell.angle_gamma   90.00
#
_symmetry.space_group_name_H-M   'P 1'
#
loop_
_entity.id
_entity.type
_entity.pdbx_description
1 polymer ?
#
loop_
_entity_poly.entity_id
_entity_poly.type
_entity_poly.pdbx_seq_one_letter_code
_entity_poly.pdbx_strand_id
1 'polypeptide(L)'
;MVTDRPGPVKRFLAPVAVGVIAVVAFTLWWLGNRHTATADVVEGWAMPNAAGTVVSLHDSDDTRSGNSYIIAAASWSDSENVWHEGAGGPTCVGTDTTKKTRVRLGIP
;
A
#
# COMPACT_ATOMS: atom_id res chain seq x y z
N MET A 1 -40.83 22.08 52.36
CA MET A 1 -40.59 21.72 50.95
C MET A 1 -39.07 21.63 50.77
N VAL A 2 -38.51 20.43 50.98
CA VAL A 2 -37.05 20.20 50.89
C VAL A 2 -36.75 19.90 49.43
N THR A 3 -36.05 20.81 48.76
CA THR A 3 -35.55 20.59 47.40
C THR A 3 -34.31 19.73 47.47
N ASP A 4 -34.51 18.43 47.22
CA ASP A 4 -33.44 17.46 47.03
C ASP A 4 -32.64 17.85 45.78
N ARG A 5 -31.50 18.52 45.97
CA ARG A 5 -30.56 18.82 44.88
C ARG A 5 -29.73 17.55 44.66
N PRO A 6 -29.82 16.89 43.49
CA PRO A 6 -29.00 15.72 43.23
C PRO A 6 -27.53 16.12 43.30
N GLY A 7 -26.80 15.48 44.22
CA GLY A 7 -25.39 15.74 44.48
C GLY A 7 -24.51 15.62 43.23
N PRO A 8 -23.31 16.23 43.24
CA PRO A 8 -22.44 16.40 42.08
C PRO A 8 -22.10 15.09 41.35
N VAL A 9 -22.13 13.95 42.06
CA VAL A 9 -21.82 12.62 41.52
C VAL A 9 -22.77 12.19 40.39
N LYS A 10 -24.07 12.51 40.47
CA LYS A 10 -25.05 12.12 39.43
C LYS A 10 -24.89 12.91 38.13
N ARG A 11 -24.31 14.11 38.18
CA ARG A 11 -24.17 15.00 37.01
C ARG A 11 -23.02 14.62 36.08
N PHE A 12 -22.01 13.89 36.59
CA PHE A 12 -20.85 13.48 35.79
C PHE A 12 -20.99 12.07 35.17
N LEU A 13 -21.94 11.25 35.62
CA LEU A 13 -22.16 9.90 35.07
C LEU A 13 -22.61 9.94 33.60
N ALA A 14 -23.51 10.85 33.25
CA ALA A 14 -24.00 11.00 31.89
C ALA A 14 -22.89 11.37 30.87
N PRO A 15 -22.08 12.43 31.09
CA PRO A 15 -21.02 12.77 30.15
C PRO A 15 -19.90 11.72 30.08
N VAL A 16 -19.58 11.05 31.20
CA VAL A 16 -18.58 9.97 31.21
C VAL A 16 -19.08 8.76 30.40
N ALA A 17 -20.33 8.35 30.58
CA ALA A 17 -20.92 7.25 29.82
C ALA A 17 -20.93 7.54 28.31
N VAL A 18 -21.30 8.76 27.92
CA VAL A 18 -21.27 9.19 26.50
C VAL A 18 -19.84 9.17 25.96
N GLY A 19 -18.87 9.65 26.72
CA GLY A 19 -17.46 9.63 26.33
C GLY A 19 -16.93 8.22 26.09
N VAL A 20 -17.24 7.28 26.98
CA VAL A 20 -16.84 5.87 26.85
C VAL A 20 -17.46 5.23 25.61
N ILE A 21 -18.77 5.45 25.37
CA ILE A 21 -19.46 4.92 24.19
C ILE A 21 -18.84 5.45 22.90
N ALA A 22 -18.51 6.76 22.85
CA ALA A 22 -17.88 7.37 21.69
C ALA A 22 -16.50 6.76 21.39
N VAL A 23 -15.67 6.53 22.42
CA VAL A 23 -14.34 5.90 22.25
C VAL A 23 -14.48 4.47 21.73
N VAL A 24 -15.41 3.68 22.29
CA VAL A 24 -15.64 2.30 21.84
C VAL A 24 -16.13 2.27 20.39
N ALA A 25 -17.12 3.10 20.04
CA ALA A 25 -17.65 3.19 18.68
C ALA A 25 -16.56 3.61 17.68
N PHE A 26 -15.73 4.59 18.04
CA PHE A 26 -14.61 5.03 17.21
C PHE A 26 -13.56 3.93 17.03
N THR A 27 -13.24 3.20 18.10
CA THR A 27 -12.26 2.11 18.04
C THR A 27 -12.76 0.96 17.16
N LEU A 28 -14.04 0.58 17.29
CA LEU A 28 -14.66 -0.45 16.45
C LEU A 28 -14.75 0.00 14.99
N TRP A 29 -15.12 1.26 14.74
CA TRP A 29 -15.14 1.83 13.39
C TRP A 29 -13.73 1.85 12.78
N TRP A 30 -12.72 2.30 13.54
CA TRP A 30 -11.32 2.33 13.10
C TRP A 30 -10.81 0.94 12.75
N LEU A 31 -11.10 -0.07 13.58
CA LEU A 31 -10.70 -1.46 13.34
C LEU A 31 -11.42 -2.06 12.14
N GLY A 32 -12.72 -1.80 11.98
CA GLY A 32 -13.52 -2.29 10.85
C GLY A 32 -13.20 -1.60 9.52
N ASN A 33 -12.73 -0.35 9.56
CA ASN A 33 -12.29 0.39 8.37
C ASN A 33 -10.78 0.30 8.14
N ARG A 34 -10.05 -0.55 8.89
CA ARG A 34 -8.69 -0.90 8.47
C ARG A 34 -8.82 -1.67 7.16
N HIS A 35 -8.46 -1.00 6.07
CA HIS A 35 -8.19 -1.67 4.81
C HIS A 35 -6.99 -2.61 5.02
N THR A 36 -7.27 -3.87 5.35
CA THR A 36 -6.31 -4.94 5.15
C THR A 36 -6.26 -5.21 3.66
N ALA A 37 -5.45 -4.43 2.95
CA ALA A 37 -5.03 -4.82 1.62
C ALA A 37 -4.19 -6.09 1.81
N THR A 38 -4.76 -7.26 1.51
CA THR A 38 -3.93 -8.41 1.16
C THR A 38 -3.01 -7.94 0.05
N ALA A 39 -1.70 -8.08 0.24
CA ALA A 39 -0.66 -7.75 -0.73
C ALA A 39 -1.05 -8.27 -2.12
N ASP A 40 -1.75 -7.43 -2.88
CA ASP A 40 -2.36 -7.84 -4.11
C ASP A 40 -1.27 -7.71 -5.15
N VAL A 41 -0.91 -8.84 -5.72
CA VAL A 41 0.30 -8.89 -6.51
C VAL A 41 0.00 -8.24 -7.85
N VAL A 42 0.62 -7.10 -8.10
CA VAL A 42 0.33 -6.30 -9.29
C VAL A 42 1.06 -6.94 -10.47
N GLU A 43 0.29 -7.55 -11.37
CA GLU A 43 0.79 -8.04 -12.65
C GLU A 43 0.82 -6.91 -13.68
N GLY A 44 1.90 -6.84 -14.45
CA GLY A 44 2.05 -5.83 -15.50
C GLY A 44 3.14 -6.18 -16.49
N TRP A 45 3.44 -5.24 -17.38
CA TRP A 45 4.47 -5.36 -18.39
C TRP A 45 5.60 -4.39 -18.10
N ALA A 46 6.80 -4.91 -18.00
CA ALA A 46 8.01 -4.15 -17.75
C ALA A 46 8.82 -3.97 -19.04
N MET A 47 9.32 -2.77 -19.27
CA MET A 47 10.21 -2.46 -20.39
C MET A 47 11.48 -1.78 -19.86
N PRO A 48 12.67 -2.29 -20.21
CA PRO A 48 13.93 -1.75 -19.70
C PRO A 48 14.37 -0.54 -20.53
N ASN A 49 15.22 0.32 -19.97
CA ASN A 49 16.04 1.24 -20.76
C ASN A 49 17.26 0.52 -21.36
N ALA A 50 18.00 1.18 -22.26
CA ALA A 50 19.16 0.58 -22.92
C ALA A 50 20.28 0.14 -21.95
N ALA A 51 20.34 0.77 -20.77
CA ALA A 51 21.28 0.42 -19.71
C ALA A 51 20.75 -0.69 -18.77
N GLY A 52 19.48 -1.08 -18.88
CA GLY A 52 18.78 -1.99 -17.97
C GLY A 52 18.56 -1.48 -16.55
N THR A 53 18.98 -0.26 -16.23
CA THR A 53 18.96 0.35 -14.88
C THR A 53 17.61 0.96 -14.49
N VAL A 54 16.71 1.10 -15.47
CA VAL A 54 15.39 1.69 -15.30
C VAL A 54 14.36 0.81 -15.97
N VAL A 55 13.24 0.59 -15.30
CA VAL A 55 12.09 -0.16 -15.80
C VAL A 55 10.87 0.73 -15.83
N SER A 56 10.16 0.73 -16.95
CA SER A 56 8.80 1.27 -17.02
C SER A 56 7.79 0.14 -16.86
N LEU A 57 6.85 0.29 -15.93
CA LEU A 57 5.73 -0.63 -15.73
C LEU A 57 4.50 -0.11 -16.46
N HIS A 58 3.84 -1.00 -17.18
CA HIS A 58 2.63 -0.74 -17.94
C HIS A 58 1.53 -1.71 -17.48
N ASP A 59 0.31 -1.21 -17.36
CA ASP A 59 -0.89 -2.01 -17.08
C ASP A 59 -1.31 -2.89 -18.27
N SER A 60 -0.83 -2.56 -19.48
CA SER A 60 -1.13 -3.31 -20.70
C SER A 60 0.09 -3.50 -21.62
N ASP A 61 0.00 -4.49 -22.50
CA ASP A 61 1.01 -4.74 -23.53
C ASP A 61 0.91 -3.70 -24.68
N ASP A 62 -0.21 -2.97 -24.78
CA ASP A 62 -0.35 -1.86 -25.74
C ASP A 62 0.47 -0.64 -25.28
N THR A 63 1.26 -0.06 -26.17
CA THR A 63 2.07 1.14 -25.89
C THR A 63 1.27 2.44 -26.00
N ARG A 64 0.02 2.39 -26.47
CA ARG A 64 -0.84 3.57 -26.72
C ARG A 64 -1.85 3.85 -25.61
N SER A 65 -2.01 2.94 -24.65
CA SER A 65 -2.95 3.10 -23.54
C SER A 65 -2.35 2.58 -22.25
N GLY A 66 -2.41 3.38 -21.19
CA GLY A 66 -2.03 2.96 -19.86
C GLY A 66 -1.40 4.05 -19.03
N ASN A 67 -1.51 3.94 -17.72
CA ASN A 67 -0.64 4.67 -16.80
C ASN A 67 0.69 3.92 -16.73
N SER A 68 1.80 4.66 -16.80
CA SER A 68 3.12 4.07 -16.63
C SER A 68 3.83 4.62 -15.40
N TYR A 69 4.58 3.75 -14.72
CA TYR A 69 5.42 4.13 -13.60
C TYR A 69 6.86 3.77 -13.93
N ILE A 70 7.77 4.69 -13.64
CA ILE A 70 9.20 4.48 -13.84
C ILE A 70 9.82 4.10 -12.51
N ILE A 71 10.46 2.93 -12.47
CA ILE A 71 11.23 2.44 -11.34
C ILE A 71 12.70 2.48 -11.73
N ALA A 72 13.50 3.20 -10.97
CA ALA A 72 14.95 3.28 -11.13
C ALA A 72 15.64 2.80 -9.86
N ALA A 73 16.73 2.04 -10.01
CA ALA A 73 17.57 1.57 -8.91
C ALA A 73 16.87 0.79 -7.79
N ALA A 74 15.68 0.23 -8.03
CA ALA A 74 15.00 -0.60 -7.04
C ALA A 74 15.68 -1.95 -6.89
N SER A 75 15.76 -2.44 -5.66
CA SER A 75 16.17 -3.82 -5.37
C SER A 75 15.16 -4.80 -5.96
N TRP A 76 15.65 -5.90 -6.53
CA TRP A 76 14.80 -6.93 -7.14
C TRP A 76 15.34 -8.33 -6.82
N SER A 77 14.48 -9.34 -6.91
CA SER A 77 14.85 -10.73 -6.72
C SER A 77 14.74 -11.51 -8.02
N ASP A 78 15.71 -12.37 -8.32
CA ASP A 78 15.63 -13.29 -9.46
C ASP A 78 14.76 -14.53 -9.16
N SER A 79 14.67 -15.44 -10.13
CA SER A 79 13.95 -16.71 -10.00
C SER A 79 14.53 -17.67 -8.96
N GLU A 80 15.76 -17.42 -8.51
CA GLU A 80 16.45 -18.20 -7.47
C GLU A 80 16.28 -17.57 -6.08
N ASN A 81 15.50 -16.49 -5.95
CA ASN A 81 15.30 -15.70 -4.74
C ASN A 81 16.54 -14.92 -4.28
N VAL A 82 17.49 -14.63 -5.18
CA VAL A 82 18.66 -13.81 -4.85
C VAL A 82 18.33 -12.34 -5.06
N TRP A 83 18.59 -11.52 -4.05
CA TRP A 83 18.38 -10.07 -4.09
C TRP A 83 19.53 -9.35 -4.77
N HIS A 84 19.18 -8.42 -5.66
CA HIS A 84 20.09 -7.57 -6.42
C HIS A 84 19.79 -6.11 -6.13
N GLU A 85 20.83 -5.33 -5.86
CA GLU A 85 20.74 -3.88 -5.68
C GLU A 85 20.68 -3.21 -7.07
N GLY A 86 19.55 -2.58 -7.41
CA GLY A 86 19.29 -2.04 -8.76
C GLY A 86 20.22 -0.89 -9.21
N ALA A 87 21.18 -0.48 -8.39
CA ALA A 87 22.05 0.67 -8.64
C ALA A 87 23.22 0.41 -9.61
N GLY A 88 23.58 -0.86 -9.87
CA GLY A 88 24.84 -1.20 -10.54
C GLY A 88 24.77 -2.13 -11.76
N GLY A 89 23.58 -2.58 -12.16
CA GLY A 89 23.44 -3.57 -13.23
C GLY A 89 22.04 -3.64 -13.82
N PRO A 90 21.84 -4.41 -14.90
CA PRO A 90 20.53 -4.58 -15.50
C PRO A 90 19.56 -5.21 -14.51
N THR A 91 18.34 -4.70 -14.47
CA THR A 91 17.22 -5.27 -13.72
C THR A 91 16.84 -6.66 -14.25
N CYS A 92 15.94 -7.37 -13.56
CA CYS A 92 15.37 -8.65 -14.03
C CYS A 92 14.73 -8.60 -15.42
N VAL A 93 14.46 -7.41 -15.94
CA VAL A 93 13.82 -7.16 -17.23
C VAL A 93 14.86 -7.16 -18.37
N GLY A 94 16.16 -7.07 -18.05
CA GLY A 94 17.26 -7.07 -19.01
C GLY A 94 17.52 -5.70 -19.62
N THR A 95 18.07 -5.68 -20.85
CA THR A 95 18.46 -4.46 -21.58
C THR A 95 17.82 -4.35 -22.96
N ASP A 96 17.02 -5.34 -23.37
CA ASP A 96 16.36 -5.37 -24.67
C ASP A 96 15.15 -4.43 -24.67
N THR A 97 15.34 -3.21 -25.16
CA THR A 97 14.30 -2.18 -25.23
C THR A 97 13.24 -2.46 -26.29
N THR A 98 13.26 -3.61 -26.97
CA THR A 98 12.21 -3.99 -27.94
C THR A 98 11.22 -4.97 -27.36
N LYS A 99 11.47 -5.50 -26.15
CA LYS A 99 10.65 -6.50 -25.51
C LYS A 99 10.03 -5.97 -24.23
N LYS A 100 8.73 -6.24 -24.08
CA LYS A 100 8.03 -6.15 -22.81
C LYS A 100 8.10 -7.51 -22.12
N THR A 101 8.53 -7.52 -20.87
CA THR A 101 8.56 -8.72 -20.03
C THR A 101 7.39 -8.65 -19.07
N ARG A 102 6.58 -9.70 -18.98
CA ARG A 102 5.53 -9.78 -17.97
C ARG A 102 6.17 -9.93 -16.59
N VAL A 103 5.82 -9.04 -15.67
CA VAL A 103 6.33 -9.03 -14.29
C VAL A 103 5.18 -9.04 -13.30
N ARG A 104 5.51 -9.47 -12.08
CA ARG A 104 4.59 -9.56 -10.97
C ARG A 104 5.25 -8.89 -9.76
N LEU A 105 4.72 -7.75 -9.33
CA LEU A 105 5.26 -6.99 -8.19
C LEU A 105 4.57 -7.42 -6.91
N GLY A 106 5.31 -8.08 -6.02
CA GLY A 106 4.90 -8.28 -4.64
C GLY A 106 5.01 -6.96 -3.87
N ILE A 107 3.89 -6.48 -3.33
CA ILE A 107 3.88 -5.38 -2.37
C ILE A 107 4.01 -6.04 -0.98
N PRO A 108 5.10 -5.85 -0.23
CA PRO A 108 5.24 -6.44 1.11
C PRO A 108 4.23 -5.87 2.11
#